data_AF-A0A834HMA5-F1
#
_entry.id   AF-A0A834HMA5-F1
#
_cell.length_a   1.000
_cell.length_b   1.000
_cell.length_c   1.000
_cell.angle_alpha   90.00
_cell.angle_beta   90.00
_cell.angle_gamma   90.00
#
_symmetry.space_group_name_H-M   'P 1'
#
loop_
_entity.id
_entity.type
_entity.pdbx_description
1 polymer ?
#
loop_
_entity_poly.entity_id
_entity_poly.type
_entity_poly.pdbx_seq_one_letter_code
_entity_poly.pdbx_strand_id
1 'polypeptide(L)'
;KGESDAGLIALITIIVGGCIGSIIFGIILDKTHQFKKVCIGLLVGTCITYVAVVFTLIEESRIGTFIAIPLFGFFLAPVLIVGFEYLVEITYPISETCSTSAFNASYNLLGIIATLLLEVLYDAIGYPYTFAVTFVVFASTVIIIIFVKSDLRRRDANIRRTQTVDAS
;
A
#
# COMPACT_ATOMS: atom_id res chain seq x y z
N LYS A 1 -5.61 30.29 -2.83
CA LYS A 1 -6.83 29.63 -2.27
C LYS A 1 -6.80 28.11 -2.42
N GLY A 2 -6.15 27.55 -3.46
CA GLY A 2 -5.94 26.10 -3.61
C GLY A 2 -5.00 25.46 -2.57
N GLU A 3 -4.00 26.19 -2.06
CA GLU A 3 -3.04 25.65 -1.06
C GLU A 3 -3.70 25.26 0.27
N SER A 4 -4.70 26.03 0.73
CA SER A 4 -5.45 25.72 1.96
C SER A 4 -6.35 24.49 1.79
N ASP A 5 -6.92 24.30 0.60
CA ASP A 5 -7.78 23.16 0.30
C ASP A 5 -6.94 21.87 0.18
N ALA A 6 -5.77 21.95 -0.47
CA ALA A 6 -4.84 20.83 -0.57
C ALA A 6 -4.34 20.38 0.82
N GLY A 7 -4.00 21.32 1.69
CA GLY A 7 -3.60 21.02 3.08
C GLY A 7 -4.72 20.34 3.87
N LEU A 8 -5.97 20.74 3.67
CA LEU A 8 -7.12 20.14 4.33
C LEU A 8 -7.42 18.72 3.81
N ILE A 9 -7.34 18.51 2.49
CA ILE A 9 -7.49 17.17 1.88
C ILE A 9 -6.40 16.24 2.42
N ALA A 10 -5.15 16.70 2.48
CA ALA A 10 -4.05 15.93 3.03
C ALA A 10 -4.29 15.56 4.51
N LEU A 11 -4.74 16.52 5.33
CA LEU A 11 -5.07 16.28 6.73
C LEU A 11 -6.16 15.20 6.89
N ILE A 12 -7.26 15.33 6.15
CA ILE A 12 -8.36 14.36 6.21
C ILE A 12 -7.90 12.98 5.73
N THR A 13 -7.05 12.94 4.70
CA THR A 13 -6.48 11.69 4.16
C THR A 13 -5.61 10.99 5.20
N ILE A 14 -4.79 11.72 5.95
CA ILE A 14 -3.96 11.14 7.02
C ILE A 14 -4.83 10.60 8.16
N ILE A 15 -5.86 11.33 8.57
CA ILE A 15 -6.74 10.91 9.67
C ILE A 15 -7.57 9.69 9.26
N VAL A 16 -8.29 9.79 8.15
CA VAL A 16 -9.16 8.72 7.67
C VAL A 16 -8.34 7.53 7.21
N GLY A 17 -7.34 7.77 6.36
CA GLY A 17 -6.59 6.68 5.78
C GLY A 17 -5.53 6.09 6.69
N GLY A 18 -4.77 6.94 7.37
CA GLY A 18 -3.73 6.52 8.31
C GLY A 18 -4.32 5.94 9.60
N CYS A 19 -5.08 6.75 10.35
CA CYS A 19 -5.52 6.33 11.69
C CYS A 19 -6.66 5.31 11.64
N ILE A 20 -7.76 5.63 10.93
CA ILE A 20 -8.94 4.76 10.91
C ILE A 20 -8.67 3.50 10.07
N GLY A 21 -8.05 3.66 8.90
CA GLY A 21 -7.68 2.55 8.02
C GLY A 21 -6.79 1.53 8.73
N SER A 22 -5.73 1.98 9.41
CA SER A 22 -4.81 1.06 10.10
C SER A 22 -5.49 0.28 11.23
N ILE A 23 -6.43 0.89 11.97
CA ILE A 23 -7.17 0.18 13.02
C ILE A 23 -8.05 -0.92 12.42
N ILE A 24 -8.84 -0.60 11.39
CA ILE A 24 -9.78 -1.56 10.79
C ILE A 24 -9.02 -2.73 10.16
N PHE A 25 -8.04 -2.42 9.31
CA PHE A 25 -7.29 -3.46 8.61
C PHE A 25 -6.32 -4.20 9.54
N GLY A 26 -5.80 -3.55 10.59
CA GLY A 26 -5.04 -4.21 11.64
C GLY A 26 -5.86 -5.27 12.38
N ILE A 27 -7.10 -4.96 12.77
CA ILE A 27 -8.00 -5.94 13.40
C ILE A 27 -8.36 -7.08 12.44
N ILE A 28 -8.61 -6.79 11.17
CA ILE A 28 -8.91 -7.80 10.14
C ILE A 28 -7.70 -8.73 9.95
N LEU A 29 -6.49 -8.18 9.95
CA LEU A 29 -5.25 -8.92 9.78
C LEU A 29 -4.99 -9.84 10.96
N ASP A 30 -5.18 -9.31 12.19
CA ASP A 30 -5.05 -10.07 13.43
C ASP A 30 -6.02 -11.27 13.46
N LYS A 31 -7.25 -11.11 12.95
CA LYS A 31 -8.22 -12.22 12.87
C LYS A 31 -7.98 -13.20 11.74
N THR A 32 -7.49 -12.74 10.59
CA THR A 32 -7.39 -13.60 9.39
C THR A 32 -6.04 -14.31 9.29
N HIS A 33 -4.96 -13.76 9.86
CA HIS A 33 -3.58 -14.26 9.73
C HIS A 33 -3.18 -14.60 8.28
N GLN A 34 -3.79 -13.92 7.30
CA GLN A 34 -3.62 -14.17 5.87
C GLN A 34 -3.08 -12.90 5.20
N PHE A 35 -1.86 -12.53 5.57
CA PHE A 35 -1.19 -11.29 5.18
C PHE A 35 -1.23 -11.02 3.68
N LYS A 36 -0.95 -12.04 2.86
CA LYS A 36 -1.01 -11.91 1.40
C LYS A 36 -2.41 -11.56 0.89
N LYS A 37 -3.47 -12.18 1.43
CA LYS A 37 -4.85 -11.95 0.96
C LYS A 37 -5.32 -10.55 1.29
N VAL A 38 -5.03 -10.07 2.50
CA VAL A 38 -5.37 -8.71 2.94
C VAL A 38 -4.61 -7.67 2.11
N CYS A 39 -3.32 -7.89 1.87
CA CYS A 39 -2.49 -7.01 1.03
C CYS A 39 -3.04 -6.92 -0.40
N ILE A 40 -3.38 -8.05 -1.04
CA ILE A 40 -3.99 -8.06 -2.38
C ILE A 40 -5.34 -7.34 -2.38
N GLY A 41 -6.20 -7.58 -1.38
CA GLY A 41 -7.50 -6.92 -1.28
C GLY A 41 -7.38 -5.39 -1.16
N LEU A 42 -6.44 -4.92 -0.34
CA LEU A 42 -6.12 -3.50 -0.22
C LEU A 42 -5.60 -2.91 -1.52
N LEU A 43 -4.65 -3.57 -2.18
CA LEU A 43 -4.08 -3.13 -3.45
C LEU A 43 -5.13 -3.04 -4.57
N VAL A 44 -6.05 -4.00 -4.64
CA VAL A 44 -7.18 -3.93 -5.58
C VAL A 44 -8.10 -2.75 -5.24
N GLY A 45 -8.40 -2.54 -3.95
CA GLY A 45 -9.17 -1.37 -3.50
C GLY A 45 -8.49 -0.03 -3.83
N THR A 46 -7.17 0.05 -3.67
CA THR A 46 -6.35 1.19 -4.08
C THR A 46 -6.43 1.43 -5.58
N CYS A 47 -6.39 0.39 -6.41
CA CYS A 47 -6.52 0.54 -7.87
C CYS A 47 -7.90 1.10 -8.26
N ILE A 48 -8.97 0.60 -7.65
CA ILE A 48 -10.34 1.06 -7.92
C ILE A 48 -10.51 2.53 -7.49
N THR A 49 -10.04 2.87 -6.30
CA THR A 49 -10.14 4.23 -5.78
C THR A 49 -9.22 5.22 -6.50
N TYR A 50 -8.07 4.76 -7.02
CA TYR A 50 -7.21 5.57 -7.89
C TYR A 50 -7.93 5.98 -9.18
N VAL A 51 -8.65 5.05 -9.82
CA VAL A 51 -9.46 5.36 -10.99
C VAL A 51 -10.52 6.42 -10.66
N ALA A 52 -11.18 6.30 -9.50
CA ALA A 52 -12.13 7.32 -9.03
C ALA A 52 -11.46 8.68 -8.83
N VAL A 53 -10.25 8.74 -8.24
CA VAL A 53 -9.47 9.98 -8.09
C VAL A 53 -9.19 10.60 -9.46
N VAL A 54 -8.70 9.82 -10.42
CA VAL A 54 -8.40 10.31 -11.78
C VAL A 54 -9.65 10.87 -12.45
N PHE A 55 -10.80 10.19 -12.36
CA PHE A 55 -12.07 10.71 -12.88
C PHE A 55 -12.45 12.03 -12.22
N THR A 56 -12.40 12.13 -10.89
CA THR A 56 -12.74 13.38 -10.19
C THR A 56 -11.81 14.54 -10.54
N LEU A 57 -10.55 14.24 -10.88
CA LEU A 57 -9.56 15.22 -11.32
C LEU A 57 -9.83 15.70 -12.75
N ILE A 58 -10.19 14.79 -13.67
CA ILE A 58 -10.56 15.11 -15.05
C ILE A 58 -11.84 15.96 -15.09
N GLU A 59 -12.82 15.67 -14.22
CA GLU A 59 -14.04 16.47 -14.10
C GLU A 59 -13.82 17.83 -13.39
N GLU A 60 -12.61 18.11 -12.92
CA GLU A 60 -12.25 19.29 -12.10
C GLU A 60 -13.21 19.50 -10.90
N SER A 61 -13.79 18.39 -10.40
CA SER A 61 -14.78 18.45 -9.34
C SER A 61 -14.12 18.65 -8.00
N ARG A 62 -14.27 19.86 -7.45
CA ARG A 62 -13.67 20.25 -6.16
C ARG A 62 -14.19 19.40 -5.00
N ILE A 63 -15.47 19.06 -5.00
CA ILE A 63 -16.10 18.22 -3.97
C ILE A 63 -15.73 16.74 -4.18
N GLY A 64 -15.72 16.27 -5.43
CA GLY A 64 -15.34 14.90 -5.77
C GLY A 64 -13.92 14.56 -5.31
N THR A 65 -12.98 15.46 -5.59
CA THR A 65 -11.58 15.32 -5.18
C THR A 65 -11.41 15.25 -3.65
N PHE A 66 -12.25 15.99 -2.92
CA PHE A 66 -12.25 16.04 -1.45
C PHE A 66 -12.69 14.73 -0.79
N ILE A 67 -13.43 13.88 -1.51
CA ILE A 67 -13.90 12.58 -1.04
C ILE A 67 -13.03 11.46 -1.60
N ALA A 68 -12.67 11.53 -2.88
CA ALA A 68 -11.92 10.48 -3.56
C ALA A 68 -10.49 10.33 -3.02
N ILE A 69 -9.79 11.44 -2.74
CA ILE A 69 -8.40 11.38 -2.24
C ILE A 69 -8.32 10.76 -0.84
N PRO A 70 -9.16 11.14 0.15
CA PRO A 70 -9.18 10.46 1.44
C PRO A 70 -9.55 8.99 1.33
N LEU A 71 -10.49 8.63 0.45
CA LEU A 71 -10.88 7.25 0.22
C LEU A 71 -9.73 6.43 -0.39
N PHE A 72 -9.00 7.01 -1.34
CA PHE A 72 -7.77 6.40 -1.88
C PHE A 72 -6.71 6.19 -0.79
N GLY A 73 -6.48 7.20 0.06
CA GLY A 73 -5.58 7.08 1.21
C GLY A 73 -6.01 6.01 2.22
N PHE A 74 -7.32 5.77 2.36
CA PHE A 74 -7.86 4.71 3.22
C PHE A 74 -7.49 3.30 2.79
N PHE A 75 -7.44 3.04 1.48
CA PHE A 75 -6.97 1.74 1.00
C PHE A 75 -5.44 1.68 0.89
N LEU A 76 -4.78 2.79 0.55
CA LEU A 76 -3.33 2.81 0.35
C LEU A 76 -2.53 2.74 1.64
N ALA A 77 -2.89 3.50 2.69
CA ALA A 77 -2.08 3.59 3.91
C ALA A 77 -1.90 2.23 4.63
N PRO A 78 -2.94 1.39 4.76
CA PRO A 78 -2.78 0.06 5.35
C PRO A 78 -1.88 -0.89 4.56
N VAL A 79 -1.73 -0.71 3.23
CA VAL A 79 -0.83 -1.55 2.41
C VAL A 79 0.60 -1.48 2.93
N LEU A 80 1.04 -0.29 3.37
CA LEU A 80 2.39 -0.12 3.91
C LEU A 80 2.56 -0.90 5.22
N ILE A 81 1.61 -0.77 6.16
CA ILE A 81 1.64 -1.46 7.47
C ILE A 81 1.62 -2.98 7.29
N VAL A 82 0.65 -3.48 6.50
CA VAL A 82 0.53 -4.93 6.20
C VAL A 82 1.77 -5.44 5.47
N GLY A 83 2.35 -4.62 4.58
CA GLY A 83 3.57 -4.94 3.84
C GLY A 83 4.78 -5.13 4.76
N PHE A 84 4.94 -4.28 5.78
CA PHE A 84 5.98 -4.43 6.78
C PHE A 84 5.84 -5.72 7.57
N GLU A 85 4.64 -6.03 8.05
CA GLU A 85 4.38 -7.27 8.79
C GLU A 85 4.66 -8.51 7.93
N TYR A 86 4.23 -8.48 6.67
CA TYR A 86 4.50 -9.55 5.71
C TYR A 86 6.01 -9.73 5.44
N LEU A 87 6.76 -8.64 5.29
CA LEU A 87 8.20 -8.69 5.06
C LEU A 87 8.94 -9.31 6.26
N VAL A 88 8.60 -8.89 7.48
CA VAL A 88 9.20 -9.44 8.70
C VAL A 88 8.93 -10.94 8.79
N GLU A 89 7.75 -11.39 8.39
CA GLU A 89 7.40 -12.81 8.40
C GLU A 89 8.21 -13.64 7.38
N ILE A 90 8.45 -13.12 6.17
CA ILE A 90 9.24 -13.80 5.14
C ILE A 90 10.73 -13.85 5.50
N THR A 91 11.23 -12.80 6.16
CA THR A 91 12.66 -12.56 6.40
C THR A 91 13.16 -13.24 7.70
N TYR A 92 12.29 -13.95 8.41
CA TYR A 92 12.64 -14.70 9.62
C TYR A 92 13.75 -15.75 9.34
N PRO A 93 14.82 -15.85 10.17
CA PRO A 93 14.99 -15.31 11.53
C PRO A 93 15.87 -14.04 11.63
N ILE A 94 15.86 -13.14 10.64
CA ILE A 94 16.58 -11.86 10.73
C ILE A 94 15.87 -10.92 11.71
N SER A 95 16.61 -10.01 12.37
CA SER A 95 16.02 -9.04 13.30
C SER A 95 14.98 -8.14 12.62
N GLU A 96 13.86 -7.92 13.30
CA GLU A 96 12.73 -7.15 12.78
C GLU A 96 13.15 -5.72 12.40
N THR A 97 13.99 -5.10 13.24
CA THR A 97 14.55 -3.76 13.02
C THR A 97 15.41 -3.67 11.76
N CYS A 98 16.18 -4.72 11.44
CA CYS A 98 17.00 -4.71 10.22
C CYS A 98 16.13 -4.82 8.96
N SER A 99 15.09 -5.67 9.00
CA SER A 99 14.19 -5.87 7.87
C SER A 99 13.36 -4.61 7.57
N THR A 100 12.81 -3.97 8.61
CA THR A 100 11.98 -2.76 8.45
C THR A 100 12.80 -1.55 8.02
N SER A 101 14.01 -1.36 8.56
CA SER A 101 14.89 -0.27 8.15
C SER A 101 15.35 -0.40 6.69
N ALA A 102 15.74 -1.61 6.25
CA ALA A 102 16.12 -1.86 4.86
C ALA A 102 14.95 -1.61 3.88
N PHE A 103 13.74 -2.03 4.25
CA PHE A 103 12.56 -1.79 3.44
C PHE A 103 12.19 -0.32 3.36
N ASN A 104 12.21 0.40 4.49
CA ASN A 104 11.92 1.82 4.52
C ASN A 104 12.95 2.64 3.71
N ALA A 105 14.23 2.28 3.78
CA ALA A 105 15.27 2.91 2.97
C ALA A 105 15.04 2.66 1.47
N SER A 106 14.74 1.42 1.10
CA SER A 106 14.48 1.03 -0.30
C SER A 106 13.23 1.71 -0.85
N TYR A 107 12.14 1.73 -0.08
CA TYR A 107 10.88 2.38 -0.42
C TYR A 107 11.07 3.88 -0.68
N ASN A 108 11.72 4.59 0.24
CA ASN A 108 11.91 6.04 0.08
C ASN A 108 12.85 6.37 -1.09
N LEU A 109 13.92 5.58 -1.31
CA LEU A 109 14.81 5.77 -2.44
C LEU A 109 14.07 5.57 -3.77
N LEU A 110 13.30 4.49 -3.90
CA LEU A 110 12.47 4.24 -5.08
C LEU A 110 11.41 5.32 -5.26
N GLY A 111 10.82 5.81 -4.17
CA GLY A 111 9.85 6.91 -4.19
C GLY A 111 10.44 8.21 -4.75
N ILE A 112 11.67 8.58 -4.37
CA ILE A 112 12.36 9.75 -4.91
C ILE A 112 12.60 9.59 -6.41
N ILE A 113 13.15 8.45 -6.83
CA ILE A 113 13.44 8.17 -8.25
C ILE A 113 12.14 8.19 -9.07
N ALA A 114 11.09 7.53 -8.58
CA ALA A 114 9.80 7.48 -9.25
C ALA A 114 9.15 8.86 -9.36
N THR A 115 9.27 9.71 -8.33
CA THR A 115 8.73 11.08 -8.35
C THR A 115 9.39 11.91 -9.44
N LEU A 116 10.72 11.86 -9.55
CA LEU A 116 11.46 12.58 -10.60
C LEU A 116 11.11 12.06 -12.01
N LEU A 117 10.96 10.74 -12.17
CA LEU A 117 10.55 10.15 -13.45
C LEU A 117 9.13 10.56 -13.85
N LEU A 118 8.19 10.59 -12.90
CA LEU A 118 6.82 11.02 -13.14
C LEU A 118 6.73 12.51 -13.48
N GLU A 119 7.60 13.35 -12.89
CA GLU A 119 7.69 14.76 -13.24
C GLU A 119 8.13 14.97 -14.69
N VAL A 120 9.20 14.30 -15.12
CA VAL A 120 9.67 14.35 -16.53
C VAL A 120 8.60 13.81 -17.48
N LEU A 121 7.91 12.73 -17.07
CA LEU A 121 6.83 12.16 -17.86
C LEU A 121 5.65 13.14 -17.99
N TYR A 122 5.27 13.79 -16.89
CA TYR A 122 4.20 14.78 -16.86
C TYR A 122 4.46 15.92 -17.85
N ASP A 123 5.69 16.44 -17.88
CA ASP A 123 6.10 17.50 -18.80
C ASP A 123 6.13 17.04 -20.28
N ALA A 124 6.53 15.79 -20.53
CA ALA A 124 6.71 15.27 -21.89
C ALA A 124 5.40 14.87 -22.59
N ILE A 125 4.49 14.18 -21.88
CA ILE A 125 3.28 13.58 -22.48
C ILE A 125 1.97 14.14 -21.91
N GLY A 126 2.04 15.02 -20.91
CA GLY A 126 0.88 15.63 -20.28
C GLY A 126 0.21 14.75 -19.21
N TYR A 127 -0.75 15.35 -18.50
CA TYR A 127 -1.38 14.74 -17.32
C TYR A 127 -2.21 13.46 -17.59
N PRO A 128 -3.02 13.31 -18.66
CA PRO A 128 -3.92 12.15 -18.76
C PRO A 128 -3.15 10.86 -19.06
N TYR A 129 -2.09 10.93 -19.87
CA TYR A 129 -1.23 9.79 -20.16
C TYR A 129 -0.35 9.43 -18.97
N THR A 130 0.12 10.42 -18.20
CA THR A 130 0.85 10.19 -16.95
C THR A 130 0.01 9.44 -15.92
N PHE A 131 -1.28 9.76 -15.79
CA PHE A 131 -2.21 9.00 -14.94
C PHE A 131 -2.41 7.57 -15.43
N ALA A 132 -2.52 7.36 -16.75
CA ALA A 132 -2.63 6.02 -17.33
C ALA A 132 -1.38 5.17 -17.04
N VAL A 133 -0.18 5.74 -17.22
CA VAL A 133 1.09 5.06 -16.92
C VAL A 133 1.19 4.73 -15.43
N THR A 134 0.82 5.67 -14.56
CA THR A 134 0.80 5.45 -13.10
C THR A 134 -0.15 4.31 -12.71
N PHE A 135 -1.33 4.24 -13.33
CA PHE A 135 -2.26 3.13 -13.13
C PHE A 135 -1.66 1.78 -13.57
N VAL A 136 -0.98 1.73 -14.72
CA VAL A 136 -0.31 0.50 -15.19
C VAL A 136 0.79 0.06 -14.21
N VAL A 137 1.56 0.99 -13.64
CA VAL A 137 2.56 0.68 -12.62
C VAL A 137 1.90 0.11 -11.36
N PHE A 138 0.83 0.73 -10.85
CA PHE A 138 0.07 0.20 -9.71
C PHE A 138 -0.48 -1.21 -10.00
N ALA A 139 -1.12 -1.40 -11.14
CA ALA A 139 -1.67 -2.69 -11.55
C ALA A 139 -0.58 -3.76 -11.68
N SER A 140 0.59 -3.42 -12.25
CA SER A 140 1.73 -4.32 -12.34
C SER A 140 2.23 -4.78 -10.97
N THR A 141 2.19 -3.90 -9.96
CA THR A 141 2.56 -4.23 -8.58
C THR A 141 1.62 -5.27 -7.98
N VAL A 142 0.31 -5.13 -8.23
CA VAL A 142 -0.69 -6.13 -7.79
C VAL A 142 -0.42 -7.48 -8.44
N ILE A 143 -0.14 -7.48 -9.75
CA ILE A 143 0.17 -8.69 -10.51
C ILE A 143 1.42 -9.36 -9.94
N ILE A 144 2.50 -8.62 -9.74
CA ILE A 144 3.74 -9.14 -9.14
C ILE A 144 3.46 -9.80 -7.78
N ILE A 145 2.70 -9.15 -6.90
CA ILE A 145 2.37 -9.67 -5.56
C ILE A 145 1.52 -10.94 -5.63
N ILE A 146 0.63 -11.06 -6.62
CA ILE A 146 -0.11 -12.30 -6.86
C ILE A 146 0.85 -13.44 -7.20
N PHE A 147 1.83 -13.20 -8.06
CA PHE A 147 2.82 -14.20 -8.50
C PHE A 147 3.89 -14.51 -7.45
N VAL A 148 4.16 -13.61 -6.51
CA VAL A 148 5.10 -13.88 -5.40
C VAL A 148 4.59 -15.05 -4.58
N LYS A 149 5.37 -16.13 -4.51
CA LYS A 149 5.04 -17.32 -3.74
C LYS A 149 5.13 -16.97 -2.25
N SER A 150 3.99 -16.98 -1.57
CA SER A 150 3.93 -16.78 -0.12
C SER A 150 4.22 -18.09 0.59
N ASP A 151 5.49 -18.46 0.69
CA ASP A 151 5.91 -19.50 1.62
C ASP A 151 6.04 -18.82 3.01
N LEU A 152 4.98 -18.91 3.83
CA LEU A 152 4.95 -18.33 5.19
C LEU A 152 5.82 -19.17 6.14
N ARG A 153 7.15 -18.94 6.10
CA ARG A 153 8.17 -19.71 6.84
C ARG A 153 7.96 -19.69 8.36
N ARG A 154 7.31 -18.66 8.93
CA ARG A 154 7.04 -18.55 10.37
C ARG A 154 5.93 -19.50 10.84
N ARG A 155 4.87 -19.72 10.04
CA ARG A 155 3.84 -20.73 10.31
C ARG A 155 4.40 -22.15 10.24
N ASP A 156 5.20 -22.44 9.22
CA ASP A 156 5.82 -23.77 9.07
C ASP A 156 6.83 -24.07 10.19
N ALA A 157 7.57 -23.07 10.66
CA ALA A 157 8.47 -23.22 11.80
C ALA A 157 7.72 -23.46 13.12
N ASN A 158 6.60 -22.77 13.36
CA ASN A 158 5.81 -22.96 14.58
C ASN A 158 5.05 -24.30 14.58
N ILE A 159 4.50 -24.73 13.45
CA ILE A 159 3.85 -26.04 13.29
C ILE A 159 4.86 -27.17 13.51
N ARG A 160 6.08 -27.04 12.95
CA ARG A 160 7.16 -28.03 13.18
C ARG A 160 7.57 -28.10 14.65
N ARG A 161 7.65 -26.97 15.36
CA ARG A 161 7.96 -26.96 16.81
C ARG A 161 6.87 -27.64 17.64
N THR A 162 5.59 -27.38 17.37
CA THR A 162 4.49 -28.03 18.08
C THR A 162 4.47 -29.55 17.83
N GLN A 163 4.67 -29.98 16.58
CA GLN A 163 4.77 -31.42 16.25
C GLN A 163 5.95 -32.11 16.91
N THR A 164 7.09 -31.44 17.10
CA THR A 164 8.24 -32.02 17.82
C THR A 164 8.03 -32.09 19.33
N VAL A 165 7.18 -31.23 19.91
CA VAL A 165 6.86 -31.22 21.36
C VAL A 165 5.74 -32.22 21.67
N ASP A 166 4.77 -32.40 20.79
CA ASP A 166 3.71 -33.42 20.95
C ASP A 166 4.21 -34.84 20.65
N ALA A 167 5.37 -34.99 19.99
CA ALA A 167 6.01 -36.27 19.70
C ALA A 167 7.10 -36.70 20.71
N SER A 168 7.35 -35.89 21.75
CA SER A 168 8.33 -36.14 22.83
C SER A 168 7.66 -36.35 24.17
#